data_AF-A0A958Q1V7-F1
#
_entry.id   AF-A0A958Q1V7-F1
#
_cell.length_a   1.000
_cell.length_b   1.000
_cell.length_c   1.000
_cell.angle_alpha   90.00
_cell.angle_beta   90.00
_cell.angle_gamma   90.00
#
_symmetry.space_group_name_H-M   'P 1'
#
loop_
_entity.id
_entity.type
_entity.pdbx_description
1 polymer ?
#
loop_
_entity_poly.entity_id
_entity_poly.type
_entity_poly.pdbx_seq_one_letter_code
_entity_poly.pdbx_strand_id
1 'polypeptide(L)'
;METEFLNTVLRLLLMAIVPLTAIVVGCSMIGALLASVFSFRDESLQYALRFVGAVLAIVVLWSGVSSLLIQETRDMILYGF
;
A
#
# COMPACT_ATOMS: atom_id res chain seq x y z
N MET A 1 13.05 -27.45 -7.04
CA MET A 1 13.84 -26.47 -6.26
C MET A 1 13.77 -25.06 -6.84
N GLU A 2 14.27 -24.75 -8.05
CA GLU A 2 14.22 -23.36 -8.57
C GLU A 2 12.79 -22.81 -8.77
N THR A 3 11.85 -23.66 -9.20
CA THR A 3 10.45 -23.27 -9.42
C THR A 3 9.63 -23.02 -8.15
N GLU A 4 9.93 -23.69 -7.03
CA GLU A 4 9.24 -23.46 -5.75
C GLU A 4 9.67 -22.15 -5.10
N PHE A 5 10.97 -21.84 -5.12
CA PHE A 5 11.49 -20.58 -4.61
C PHE A 5 10.90 -19.38 -5.36
N LEU A 6 10.87 -19.44 -6.70
CA LEU A 6 10.29 -18.38 -7.53
C LEU A 6 8.81 -18.15 -7.19
N ASN A 7 8.04 -19.21 -6.97
CA ASN A 7 6.62 -19.10 -6.65
C ASN A 7 6.38 -18.47 -5.27
N THR A 8 7.18 -18.84 -4.27
CA THR A 8 7.10 -18.22 -2.93
C THR A 8 7.45 -16.74 -2.97
N VAL A 9 8.53 -16.36 -3.65
CA VAL A 9 8.92 -14.95 -3.80
C VAL A 9 7.87 -14.16 -4.57
N LEU A 10 7.31 -14.74 -5.64
CA LEU A 10 6.24 -14.12 -6.42
C LEU A 10 4.99 -13.89 -5.57
N ARG A 11 4.62 -14.85 -4.73
CA ARG A 11 3.46 -14.75 -3.83
C ARG A 11 3.65 -13.66 -2.79
N LEU A 12 4.85 -13.56 -2.22
CA LEU A 12 5.22 -12.55 -1.23
C LEU A 12 5.24 -11.14 -1.84
N LEU A 13 5.76 -11.01 -3.07
CA LEU A 13 5.66 -9.78 -3.86
C LEU A 13 4.21 -9.37 -4.14
N LEU A 14 3.37 -10.32 -4.56
CA LEU A 14 1.95 -10.05 -4.80
C LEU A 14 1.22 -9.64 -3.51
N MET A 15 1.50 -10.29 -2.38
CA MET A 15 0.93 -9.93 -1.08
C MET A 15 1.37 -8.55 -0.59
N ALA A 16 2.54 -8.06 -1.00
CA ALA A 16 2.98 -6.70 -0.67
C ALA A 16 2.41 -5.65 -1.65
N ILE A 17 2.46 -5.92 -2.96
CA ILE A 17 2.10 -4.94 -4.00
C ILE A 17 0.59 -4.74 -4.10
N VAL A 18 -0.21 -5.80 -3.99
CA VAL A 18 -1.67 -5.73 -4.14
C VAL A 18 -2.33 -4.81 -3.10
N PRO A 19 -2.06 -4.92 -1.77
CA PRO A 19 -2.63 -3.98 -0.82
C PRO A 19 -2.09 -2.56 -1.02
N LEU A 20 -0.79 -2.38 -1.28
CA LEU A 20 -0.21 -1.06 -1.56
C LEU A 20 -0.91 -0.36 -2.73
N THR A 21 -1.10 -1.06 -3.84
CA THR A 21 -1.78 -0.52 -5.02
C THR A 21 -3.27 -0.26 -4.77
N ALA A 22 -3.97 -1.18 -4.10
CA ALA A 22 -5.38 -1.01 -3.76
C ALA A 22 -5.63 0.25 -2.91
N ILE A 23 -4.73 0.55 -1.96
CA ILE A 23 -4.88 1.77 -1.17
C ILE A 23 -4.48 3.03 -1.94
N VAL A 24 -3.40 3.01 -2.73
CA VAL A 24 -3.06 4.17 -3.56
C VAL A 24 -4.23 4.55 -4.47
N VAL A 25 -4.87 3.55 -5.08
CA VAL A 25 -6.09 3.75 -5.89
C VAL A 25 -7.24 4.25 -5.03
N GLY A 26 -7.53 3.61 -3.89
CA GLY A 26 -8.61 4.00 -2.98
C GLY A 26 -8.48 5.45 -2.47
N CYS A 27 -7.28 5.83 -2.03
CA CYS A 27 -7.00 7.20 -1.57
C CYS A 27 -7.03 8.22 -2.71
N SER A 28 -6.60 7.84 -3.92
CA SER A 28 -6.75 8.70 -5.11
C SER A 28 -8.22 8.92 -5.46
N MET A 29 -9.06 7.87 -5.37
CA MET A 29 -10.51 7.97 -5.58
C MET A 29 -11.18 8.84 -4.51
N ILE A 30 -10.86 8.64 -3.22
CA ILE A 30 -11.40 9.45 -2.12
C ILE A 30 -10.95 10.91 -2.25
N GLY A 31 -9.67 11.14 -2.58
CA GLY A 31 -9.14 12.48 -2.82
C GLY A 31 -9.80 13.16 -4.03
N ALA A 32 -10.10 12.43 -5.10
CA ALA A 32 -10.85 12.94 -6.24
C ALA A 32 -12.32 13.25 -5.89
N LEU A 33 -12.97 12.42 -5.07
CA LEU A 33 -14.32 12.65 -4.54
C LEU A 33 -14.38 13.88 -3.63
N LEU A 34 -13.40 14.05 -2.74
CA LEU A 34 -13.31 15.25 -1.90
C LEU A 34 -13.06 16.49 -2.75
N ALA A 35 -12.16 16.41 -3.75
CA ALA A 35 -11.91 17.53 -4.65
C ALA A 35 -13.17 17.91 -5.47
N SER A 36 -13.98 16.94 -5.89
CA SER A 36 -15.24 17.22 -6.61
C SER A 36 -16.33 17.79 -5.72
N VAL A 37 -16.43 17.35 -4.46
CA VAL A 37 -17.40 17.86 -3.48
C VAL A 37 -17.07 19.30 -3.05
N PHE A 38 -15.80 19.57 -2.78
CA PHE A 38 -15.38 20.88 -2.25
C PHE A 38 -15.10 21.94 -3.32
N SER A 39 -15.11 21.57 -4.62
CA SER A 39 -14.91 22.48 -5.75
C SER A 39 -13.77 23.49 -5.50
N PHE A 40 -12.64 22.98 -5.02
CA PHE A 40 -11.48 23.81 -4.73
C PHE A 40 -11.01 24.45 -6.03
N ARG A 41 -11.22 25.77 -6.14
CA ARG A 41 -10.89 26.58 -7.32
C ARG A 41 -9.37 26.75 -7.49
N ASP A 42 -8.60 26.53 -6.42
CA ASP A 42 -7.15 26.53 -6.40
C ASP A 42 -6.58 25.12 -6.59
N GLU A 43 -5.94 24.89 -7.74
CA GLU A 43 -5.27 23.62 -8.07
C GLU A 43 -4.17 23.27 -7.05
N SER A 44 -3.44 24.27 -6.55
CA SER A 44 -2.37 24.08 -5.56
C SER A 44 -2.87 23.45 -4.27
N LEU A 45 -4.07 23.83 -3.82
CA LEU A 45 -4.69 23.30 -2.61
C LEU A 45 -5.17 21.86 -2.82
N GLN A 46 -5.66 21.52 -4.01
CA GLN A 46 -6.02 20.14 -4.36
C GLN A 46 -4.78 19.22 -4.37
N TYR A 47 -3.66 19.66 -4.94
CA TYR A 47 -2.43 18.87 -4.94
C TYR A 47 -1.90 18.65 -3.52
N ALA A 48 -1.91 19.69 -2.68
CA ALA A 48 -1.51 19.58 -1.28
C ALA A 48 -2.40 18.59 -0.51
N LEU A 49 -3.73 18.65 -0.71
CA LEU A 49 -4.67 17.75 -0.05
C LEU A 49 -4.48 16.29 -0.48
N ARG A 50 -4.25 16.05 -1.79
CA ARG A 50 -3.95 14.72 -2.32
C ARG A 50 -2.64 14.17 -1.77
N PHE A 51 -1.61 15.00 -1.69
CA PHE A 51 -0.31 14.61 -1.13
C PHE A 51 -0.43 14.23 0.35
N VAL A 52 -1.08 15.07 1.16
CA VAL A 52 -1.29 14.80 2.60
C VAL A 52 -2.13 13.53 2.80
N GLY A 53 -3.20 13.35 2.00
CA GLY A 53 -4.01 12.13 2.04
C GLY A 53 -3.23 10.87 1.68
N ALA A 54 -2.36 10.94 0.66
CA ALA A 54 -1.49 9.82 0.27
C ALA A 54 -0.46 9.49 1.37
N VAL A 55 0.17 10.51 1.98
CA VAL A 55 1.13 10.31 3.07
C VAL A 55 0.46 9.68 4.30
N LEU A 56 -0.72 10.17 4.70
CA LEU A 56 -1.49 9.60 5.81
C LEU A 56 -1.84 8.12 5.55
N ALA A 57 -2.27 7.80 4.33
CA ALA A 57 -2.57 6.43 3.94
C ALA A 57 -1.34 5.51 4.03
N ILE A 58 -0.19 5.98 3.51
CA ILE A 58 1.08 5.24 3.60
C ILE A 58 1.46 5.00 5.07
N VAL A 59 1.35 6.01 5.93
CA VAL A 59 1.69 5.89 7.37
C VAL A 59 0.79 4.88 8.08
N VAL A 60 -0.53 4.95 7.86
CA VAL A 60 -1.49 4.01 8.48
C VAL A 60 -1.21 2.56 8.05
N LEU A 61 -0.85 2.36 6.78
CA LEU A 61 -0.61 1.03 6.24
C LEU A 61 0.77 0.47 6.52
N TRP A 62 1.75 1.34 6.71
CA TRP A 62 3.11 0.92 7.05
C TRP A 62 3.11 0.00 8.28
N SER A 63 2.25 0.29 9.26
CA SER A 63 2.01 -0.56 10.43
C SER A 63 1.51 -1.98 10.05
N GLY A 64 0.51 -2.09 9.18
CA GLY A 64 -0.05 -3.37 8.75
C GLY A 64 0.89 -4.16 7.84
N VAL A 65 1.53 -3.50 6.88
CA VAL A 65 2.43 -4.15 5.92
C VAL A 65 3.72 -4.62 6.59
N SER A 66 4.29 -3.82 7.50
CA SER A 66 5.49 -4.22 8.25
C SER A 66 5.24 -5.41 9.16
N SER A 67 4.11 -5.46 9.87
CA SER A 67 3.75 -6.62 10.69
C SER A 67 3.56 -7.88 9.86
N LEU A 68 2.89 -7.78 8.69
CA LEU A 68 2.68 -8.91 7.78
C LEU A 68 4.01 -9.42 7.18
N LEU A 69 4.89 -8.51 6.77
CA LEU A 69 6.24 -8.84 6.27
C LEU A 69 7.10 -9.50 7.35
N ILE A 70 7.06 -8.97 8.57
CA ILE A 70 7.79 -9.55 9.71
C ILE A 70 7.25 -10.94 10.03
N GLN A 71 5.92 -11.15 9.94
CA GLN A 71 5.29 -12.43 10.22
C GLN A 71 5.67 -13.48 9.16
N GLU A 72 5.58 -13.16 7.87
CA GLU A 72 6.03 -14.05 6.78
C GLU A 72 7.54 -14.32 6.83
N THR A 73 8.36 -13.31 7.15
CA THR A 73 9.82 -13.50 7.31
C THR A 73 10.11 -14.42 8.49
N ARG A 74 9.40 -14.22 9.61
CA ARG A 74 9.54 -15.05 10.80
C ARG A 74 9.08 -16.48 10.53
N ASP A 75 8.00 -16.67 9.78
CA ASP A 75 7.53 -17.99 9.36
C ASP A 75 8.54 -18.65 8.42
N MET A 76 9.09 -17.95 7.43
CA MET A 76 10.18 -18.49 6.60
C MET A 76 11.42 -18.89 7.42
N ILE A 77 11.74 -18.18 8.51
CA ILE A 77 12.86 -18.50 9.38
C ILE A 77 12.55 -19.69 10.33
N LEU A 78 11.35 -19.71 10.92
CA LEU A 78 10.94 -20.75 11.88
C LEU A 78 10.59 -22.08 11.21
N TYR A 79 9.99 -22.03 10.03
CA TYR A 79 9.71 -23.20 9.21
C TYR A 79 10.86 -23.53 8.27
N GLY A 80 11.86 -22.64 8.18
CA GLY A 80 13.24 -22.94 7.77
C GLY A 80 13.35 -23.82 6.54
N PHE A 81 12.96 -23.29 5.37
CA PHE A 81 12.91 -24.01 4.10
C PHE A 81 11.95 -25.22 4.06
#